data_AF-A0A173Y7M6-F1
#
_entry.id   AF-A0A173Y7M6-F1
#
_cell.length_a   1.000
_cell.length_b   1.000
_cell.length_c   1.000
_cell.angle_alpha   90.00
_cell.angle_beta   90.00
_cell.angle_gamma   90.00
#
_symmetry.space_group_name_H-M   'P 1'
#
loop_
_entity.id
_entity.type
_entity.pdbx_description
1 polymer ?
#
loop_
_entity_poly.entity_id
_entity_poly.type
_entity_poly.pdbx_seq_one_letter_code
_entity_poly.pdbx_strand_id
1 'polypeptide(L)'
;MIVILIAGTITPIIIAGAFISAFGLGLKQTIYFSMQADPVDYGEWKTGINAAGTLSAVNGFIGKCAQAIAGGLSGALLAAGGYVANASQTSEAILAIK
;
A
#
# COMPACT_ATOMS: atom_id res chain seq x y z
N MET A 1 9.47 -4.23 5.66
CA MET A 1 9.79 -4.67 4.28
C MET A 1 11.21 -5.23 4.13
N ILE A 2 12.27 -4.60 4.68
CA ILE A 2 13.65 -5.15 4.61
C ILE A 2 13.78 -6.54 5.28
N VAL A 3 13.08 -6.78 6.40
CA VAL A 3 13.06 -8.08 7.09
C VAL A 3 12.52 -9.21 6.21
N ILE A 4 11.50 -8.93 5.39
CA ILE A 4 10.90 -9.91 4.47
C ILE A 4 11.85 -10.20 3.29
N LEU A 5 12.62 -9.20 2.86
CA LEU A 5 13.58 -9.34 1.76
C LEU A 5 14.81 -10.19 2.15
N ILE A 6 15.17 -10.19 3.45
CA ILE A 6 16.31 -10.95 4.00
C ILE A 6 15.90 -12.36 4.47
N ALA A 7 14.60 -12.59 4.77
CA ALA A 7 14.11 -13.83 5.39
C ALA A 7 14.18 -15.10 4.50
N GLY A 8 14.41 -14.98 3.19
CA GLY A 8 14.51 -16.12 2.28
C GLY A 8 13.23 -16.99 2.29
N THR A 9 13.38 -18.31 2.49
CA THR A 9 12.27 -19.31 2.51
C THR A 9 11.69 -19.58 3.90
N ILE A 10 12.12 -18.87 4.95
CA ILE A 10 11.74 -19.16 6.34
C ILE A 10 10.40 -18.49 6.68
N THR A 11 9.32 -19.25 6.48
CA THR A 11 7.92 -18.82 6.65
C THR A 11 7.61 -18.05 7.95
N PRO A 12 8.04 -18.49 9.16
CA PRO A 12 7.70 -17.77 10.39
C PRO A 12 8.34 -16.38 10.51
N ILE A 13 9.54 -16.18 9.93
CA ILE A 13 10.22 -14.87 9.94
C ILE A 13 9.52 -13.90 8.97
N ILE A 14 9.01 -14.40 7.84
CA ILE A 14 8.20 -13.62 6.91
C ILE A 14 6.91 -13.13 7.59
N ILE A 15 6.22 -14.02 8.32
CA ILE A 15 4.99 -13.68 9.05
C ILE A 15 5.28 -12.63 10.13
N ALA A 16 6.32 -12.81 10.94
CA ALA A 16 6.70 -11.83 11.96
C ALA A 16 7.09 -10.48 11.34
N GLY A 17 7.85 -10.49 10.24
CA GLY A 17 8.23 -9.28 9.49
C GLY A 17 7.03 -8.58 8.85
N ALA A 18 6.02 -9.33 8.39
CA ALA A 18 4.77 -8.80 7.86
C ALA A 18 3.95 -8.11 8.97
N PHE A 19 3.85 -8.72 10.16
CA PHE A 19 3.21 -8.10 11.32
C PHE A 19 3.85 -6.77 11.72
N ILE A 20 5.18 -6.73 11.85
CA ILE A 20 5.90 -5.50 12.20
C ILE A 20 5.69 -4.43 11.12
N SER A 21 5.74 -4.83 9.84
CA SER A 21 5.53 -3.90 8.72
C SER A 21 4.10 -3.37 8.67
N ALA A 22 3.10 -4.23 8.92
CA ALA A 22 1.69 -3.85 8.97
C ALA A 22 1.40 -2.88 10.11
N PHE A 23 1.98 -3.12 11.28
CA PHE A 23 1.85 -2.22 12.42
C PHE A 23 2.45 -0.83 12.13
N GLY A 24 3.65 -0.79 11.56
CA GLY A 24 4.29 0.47 11.15
C GLY A 24 3.50 1.23 10.08
N LEU A 25 2.92 0.50 9.09
CA LEU A 25 2.04 1.09 8.08
C LEU A 25 0.77 1.68 8.70
N GLY A 26 0.16 0.97 9.66
CA GLY A 26 -1.03 1.44 10.38
C GLY A 26 -0.79 2.75 11.12
N LEU A 27 0.31 2.83 11.88
CA LEU A 27 0.68 4.06 12.60
C LEU A 27 0.94 5.23 11.65
N LYS A 28 1.69 4.99 10.56
CA LYS A 28 1.95 6.00 9.53
C LYS A 28 0.65 6.52 8.92
N GLN A 29 -0.31 5.63 8.63
CA GLN A 29 -1.59 5.99 8.02
C GLN A 29 -2.38 6.94 8.93
N THR A 30 -2.46 6.65 10.23
CA THR A 30 -3.19 7.49 11.18
C THR A 30 -2.58 8.89 11.29
N ILE A 31 -1.26 8.99 11.45
CA ILE A 31 -0.56 10.29 11.53
C ILE A 31 -0.76 11.09 10.24
N TYR A 32 -0.69 10.42 9.08
CA TYR A 32 -0.87 11.05 7.78
C TYR A 32 -2.26 11.67 7.58
N PHE A 33 -3.32 11.04 8.10
CA PHE A 33 -4.66 11.63 8.03
C PHE A 33 -4.82 12.82 8.97
N SER A 34 -4.23 12.77 10.18
CA SER A 34 -4.26 13.89 11.11
C SER A 34 -3.52 15.12 10.57
N MET A 35 -2.32 14.96 10.02
CA MET A 35 -1.52 16.08 9.48
C MET A 35 -2.13 16.76 8.26
N GLN A 36 -3.03 16.09 7.54
CA GLN A 36 -3.69 16.69 6.38
C GLN A 36 -4.80 17.68 6.74
N ALA A 37 -5.32 17.62 7.97
CA ALA A 37 -6.33 18.55 8.44
C ALA A 37 -5.72 19.94 8.71
N ASP A 38 -4.49 20.00 9.26
CA ASP A 38 -3.87 21.27 9.68
C ASP A 38 -3.77 22.33 8.56
N PRO A 39 -3.38 22.01 7.30
CA PRO A 39 -3.35 22.99 6.21
C PRO A 39 -4.75 23.43 5.76
N VAL A 40 -5.76 22.56 5.90
CA VAL A 40 -7.15 22.88 5.55
C VAL A 40 -7.70 23.88 6.55
N ASP A 41 -7.55 23.58 7.84
CA ASP A 41 -8.03 24.44 8.94
C ASP A 41 -7.33 25.80 8.91
N TYR A 42 -6.01 25.82 8.65
CA TYR A 42 -5.26 27.07 8.49
C TYR A 42 -5.69 27.88 7.26
N GLY A 43 -5.96 27.20 6.14
CA GLY A 43 -6.45 27.82 4.91
C GLY A 43 -7.84 28.43 5.09
N GLU A 44 -8.75 27.71 5.75
CA GLU A 44 -10.08 28.20 6.09
C GLU A 44 -10.01 29.38 7.06
N TRP A 45 -9.13 29.35 8.06
CA TRP A 45 -8.93 30.49 8.97
C TRP A 45 -8.47 31.76 8.25
N LYS A 46 -7.57 31.65 7.26
CA LYS A 46 -7.06 32.82 6.52
C LYS A 46 -7.96 33.32 5.40
N THR A 47 -8.66 32.42 4.72
CA THR A 47 -9.39 32.75 3.48
C THR A 47 -10.90 32.70 3.65
N GLY A 48 -11.40 32.10 4.74
CA GLY A 48 -12.82 31.82 4.96
C GLY A 48 -13.39 30.74 4.03
N ILE A 49 -12.56 30.09 3.20
CA ILE A 49 -12.98 29.09 2.23
C ILE A 49 -12.68 27.70 2.78
N ASN A 50 -13.72 26.87 2.89
CA ASN A 50 -13.57 25.47 3.26
C ASN A 50 -13.08 24.65 2.05
N ALA A 51 -11.80 24.25 2.09
CA ALA A 51 -11.16 23.45 1.04
C ALA A 51 -11.10 21.94 1.36
N ALA A 52 -11.73 21.49 2.45
CA ALA A 52 -11.64 20.11 2.94
C ALA A 52 -12.09 19.08 1.88
N GLY A 53 -13.20 19.39 1.20
CA GLY A 53 -13.76 18.54 0.14
C GLY A 53 -12.82 18.42 -1.07
N THR A 54 -12.25 19.54 -1.51
CA THR A 54 -11.32 19.57 -2.65
C THR A 54 -10.03 18.81 -2.34
N LEU A 55 -9.47 18.98 -1.13
CA LEU A 55 -8.28 18.24 -0.72
C LEU A 55 -8.53 16.72 -0.70
N SER A 56 -9.66 16.30 -0.12
CA SER A 56 -10.06 14.89 -0.08
C SER A 56 -10.23 14.30 -1.48
N ALA A 57 -10.88 15.04 -2.39
CA ALA A 57 -11.08 14.63 -3.78
C ALA A 57 -9.76 14.48 -4.55
N VAL A 58 -8.85 15.44 -4.40
CA VAL A 58 -7.52 15.41 -5.05
C VAL A 58 -6.67 14.26 -4.50
N ASN A 59 -6.66 14.05 -3.18
CA ASN A 59 -5.91 12.94 -2.59
C ASN A 59 -6.46 11.59 -3.06
N GLY A 60 -7.78 11.42 -3.10
CA GLY A 60 -8.43 10.23 -3.64
C GLY A 60 -8.11 9.97 -5.12
N PHE A 61 -8.08 11.03 -5.95
CA PHE A 61 -7.73 10.92 -7.36
C PHE A 61 -6.26 10.50 -7.56
N ILE A 62 -5.32 11.21 -6.93
CA ILE A 62 -3.89 10.91 -7.01
C ILE A 62 -3.61 9.50 -6.47
N GLY A 63 -4.27 9.13 -5.36
CA GLY A 63 -4.15 7.80 -4.76
C GLY A 63 -4.58 6.67 -5.72
N LYS A 64 -5.63 6.88 -6.51
CA LYS A 64 -6.06 5.91 -7.53
C LYS A 64 -5.08 5.85 -8.71
N CYS A 65 -4.60 6.99 -9.19
CA CYS A 65 -3.58 7.03 -10.25
C CYS A 65 -2.29 6.32 -9.81
N ALA A 66 -1.83 6.58 -8.59
CA ALA A 66 -0.64 5.93 -8.03
C ALA A 66 -0.83 4.41 -7.91
N GLN A 67 -2.00 3.95 -7.47
CA GLN A 67 -2.33 2.51 -7.41
C GLN A 67 -2.35 1.88 -8.80
N ALA A 68 -2.91 2.55 -9.81
CA ALA A 68 -2.92 2.05 -11.18
C ALA A 68 -1.51 1.91 -11.74
N ILE A 69 -0.66 2.92 -11.54
CA ILE A 69 0.75 2.89 -11.97
C ILE A 69 1.52 1.81 -11.23
N ALA A 70 1.37 1.71 -9.90
CA ALA A 70 2.04 0.70 -9.09
C ALA A 70 1.61 -0.73 -9.48
N GLY A 71 0.31 -0.95 -9.71
CA GLY A 71 -0.21 -2.23 -10.18
C GLY A 71 0.32 -2.60 -11.57
N GLY A 72 0.31 -1.65 -12.50
CA GLY A 72 0.85 -1.84 -13.84
C GLY A 72 2.35 -2.16 -13.83
N LEU A 73 3.14 -1.41 -13.05
CA LEU A 73 4.57 -1.66 -12.89
C LEU A 73 4.84 -3.01 -12.23
N SER A 74 4.06 -3.38 -11.20
CA SER A 74 4.18 -4.68 -10.54
C SER A 74 3.91 -5.83 -11.53
N GLY A 75 2.89 -5.71 -12.37
CA GLY A 75 2.59 -6.68 -13.43
C GLY A 75 3.68 -6.76 -14.49
N ALA A 76 4.23 -5.62 -14.91
CA ALA A 76 5.35 -5.58 -15.87
C ALA A 76 6.62 -6.22 -15.30
N LEU A 77 6.92 -5.98 -14.01
CA LEU A 77 8.05 -6.60 -13.31
C LEU A 77 7.88 -8.12 -13.19
N LEU A 78 6.66 -8.60 -12.89
CA LEU A 78 6.35 -10.03 -12.90
C LEU A 78 6.59 -10.65 -14.28
N ALA A 79 6.07 -10.02 -15.34
CA ALA A 79 6.25 -10.50 -16.71
C ALA A 79 7.73 -10.53 -17.14
N ALA A 80 8.53 -9.52 -16.76
CA ALA A 80 9.95 -9.47 -17.06
C ALA A 80 10.79 -10.44 -16.20
N GLY A 81 10.35 -10.74 -14.98
CA GLY A 81 11.05 -11.60 -14.02
C GLY A 81 10.87 -13.11 -14.22
N GLY A 82 10.21 -13.54 -15.31
CA GLY A 82 10.02 -14.96 -15.64
C GLY A 82 8.74 -15.58 -15.07
N TYR A 83 7.71 -14.78 -14.74
CA TYR A 83 6.40 -15.29 -14.35
C TYR A 83 5.76 -16.10 -15.49
N VAL A 84 5.42 -17.37 -15.21
CA VAL A 84 4.68 -18.25 -16.13
C VAL A 84 3.23 -18.32 -15.69
N ALA A 85 2.33 -17.75 -16.51
CA ALA A 85 0.90 -17.83 -16.25
C ALA A 85 0.41 -19.28 -16.34
N ASN A 86 -0.51 -19.66 -15.44
CA ASN A 86 -1.15 -20.99 -15.39
C ASN A 86 -0.20 -22.18 -15.15
N ALA A 87 0.96 -21.95 -14.51
CA ALA A 87 1.80 -23.05 -14.06
C ALA A 87 1.05 -23.96 -13.06
N SER A 88 1.33 -25.27 -13.11
CA SER A 88 0.73 -26.27 -12.21
C SER A 88 1.05 -25.94 -10.76
N GLN A 89 0.05 -25.52 -9.99
CA GLN A 89 0.19 -25.25 -8.56
C GLN A 89 0.22 -26.56 -7.76
N THR A 90 0.94 -26.58 -6.63
CA THR A 90 0.95 -27.74 -5.74
C THR A 90 -0.40 -27.92 -5.06
N SER A 91 -0.74 -29.17 -4.70
CA SER A 91 -2.01 -29.49 -4.05
C SER A 91 -2.22 -28.72 -2.74
N GLU A 92 -1.12 -28.45 -2.02
CA GLU A 92 -1.12 -27.65 -0.78
C GLU A 92 -1.40 -26.17 -1.05
N ALA A 93 -0.89 -25.60 -2.15
CA ALA A 93 -1.14 -24.22 -2.52
C ALA A 93 -2.60 -24.00 -2.92
N ILE A 94 -3.19 -24.95 -3.65
CA ILE A 94 -4.61 -24.93 -4.03
C ILE A 94 -5.50 -25.01 -2.78
N LEU A 95 -5.12 -25.81 -1.77
CA LEU A 95 -5.86 -25.94 -0.51
C LEU A 95 -5.80 -24.67 0.36
N ALA A 96 -4.69 -23.92 0.32
CA ALA A 96 -4.50 -22.71 1.12
C ALA A 96 -5.20 -21.46 0.56
N ILE A 97 -5.48 -21.42 -0.74
CA ILE A 97 -6.13 -20.28 -1.43
C ILE A 97 -7.65 -20.47 -1.53
N LYS A 98 -8.16 -21.66 -1.20
CA LYS A 98 -9.58 -22.02 -1.31
C LYS A 98 -10.43 -21.48 -0.17
#